data_AF-A0A241WLM1-F1
#
_entry.id   AF-A0A241WLM1-F1
#
_cell.length_a   1.000
_cell.length_b   1.000
_cell.length_c   1.000
_cell.angle_alpha   90.00
_cell.angle_beta   90.00
_cell.angle_gamma   90.00
#
_symmetry.space_group_name_H-M   'P 1'
#
loop_
_entity.id
_entity.type
_entity.pdbx_description
1 polymer ?
#
loop_
_entity_poly.entity_id
_entity_poly.type
_entity_poly.pdbx_seq_one_letter_code
_entity_poly.pdbx_strand_id
1 'polypeptide(L)'
;MTKKTLEEKIKRVCLWAAGLTILYFLIGGWLTSDGPNFDPSKTYDLLKDALTLTAAFLAPVAAFVLFSDWRIQHRNLSNEKQALNLYHALESLNFNFLMVAITLQTKRPRSKEVYEEIDKQTADINKEIQKIIIESNTSHSDDRNMKEFLECYYNLIKQDFLELYGTFGMVIQHCKILDFPEDYPNLFLESETSDQFIERQKREFLGVDELTLFEHLKEFRTNLDVVHEKLQKVKV
;
A
#
# COMPACT_ATOMS: atom_id res chain seq x y z
N MET A 1 -22.50 13.43 4.23
CA MET A 1 -23.33 13.46 3.01
C MET A 1 -23.17 12.12 2.30
N THR A 2 -24.22 11.32 2.20
CA THR A 2 -24.19 10.02 1.54
C THR A 2 -23.83 10.21 0.07
N LYS A 3 -22.75 9.57 -0.40
CA LYS A 3 -22.36 9.58 -1.83
C LYS A 3 -23.54 9.00 -2.62
N LYS A 4 -24.18 9.84 -3.45
CA LYS A 4 -25.24 9.39 -4.35
C LYS A 4 -24.70 8.38 -5.34
N THR A 5 -25.40 7.28 -5.52
CA THR A 5 -25.01 6.21 -6.45
C THR A 5 -25.00 6.75 -7.89
N LEU A 6 -24.23 6.09 -8.77
CA LEU A 6 -24.20 6.41 -10.20
C LEU A 6 -25.62 6.42 -10.80
N GLU A 7 -26.45 5.48 -10.37
CA GLU A 7 -27.86 5.38 -10.75
C GLU A 7 -28.66 6.63 -10.40
N GLU A 8 -28.50 7.18 -9.19
CA GLU A 8 -29.20 8.40 -8.77
C GLU A 8 -28.77 9.63 -9.56
N LYS A 9 -27.48 9.72 -9.91
CA LYS A 9 -26.94 10.82 -10.73
C LYS A 9 -27.50 10.75 -12.14
N ILE A 10 -27.50 9.57 -12.76
CA ILE A 10 -28.05 9.34 -14.10
C ILE A 10 -29.55 9.59 -14.12
N LYS A 11 -30.31 9.05 -13.14
CA LYS A 11 -31.77 9.21 -13.05
C LYS A 11 -32.18 10.69 -12.94
N ARG A 12 -31.41 11.48 -12.19
CA ARG A 12 -31.63 12.93 -12.07
C ARG A 12 -31.41 13.65 -13.40
N VAL A 13 -30.33 13.34 -14.11
CA VAL A 13 -30.03 13.93 -15.42
C VAL A 13 -31.12 13.55 -16.42
N CYS A 14 -31.55 12.29 -16.46
CA CYS A 14 -32.65 11.84 -17.33
C CYS A 14 -33.98 12.53 -17.03
N LEU A 15 -34.32 12.75 -15.76
CA LEU A 15 -35.52 13.49 -15.36
C LEU A 15 -35.51 14.94 -15.88
N TRP A 16 -34.39 15.64 -15.72
CA TRP A 16 -34.24 17.00 -16.24
C TRP A 16 -34.27 17.04 -17.77
N ALA A 17 -33.62 16.09 -18.43
CA ALA A 17 -33.65 15.98 -19.88
C ALA A 17 -35.08 15.74 -20.38
N ALA A 18 -35.81 14.79 -19.81
CA ALA A 18 -37.20 14.52 -20.17
C ALA A 18 -38.12 15.75 -19.98
N GLY A 19 -37.95 16.49 -18.87
CA GLY A 19 -38.69 17.73 -18.63
C GLY A 19 -38.40 18.81 -19.69
N LEU A 20 -37.14 18.97 -20.09
CA LEU A 20 -36.74 19.90 -21.14
C LEU A 20 -37.23 19.47 -22.53
N THR A 21 -37.22 18.17 -22.84
CA THR A 21 -37.77 17.63 -24.08
C THR A 21 -39.27 17.90 -24.20
N ILE A 22 -40.04 17.68 -23.11
CA ILE A 22 -41.48 17.97 -23.07
C ILE A 22 -41.73 19.46 -23.25
N LEU A 23 -40.96 20.32 -22.57
CA LEU A 23 -41.08 21.78 -22.70
C LEU A 23 -40.77 22.25 -24.13
N TYR A 24 -39.70 21.73 -24.74
CA TYR A 24 -39.35 22.01 -26.13
C TYR A 24 -40.47 21.57 -27.08
N PHE A 25 -41.05 20.39 -26.86
CA PHE A 25 -42.15 19.87 -27.67
C PHE A 25 -43.43 20.72 -27.54
N LEU A 26 -43.76 21.19 -26.33
CA LEU A 26 -44.90 22.08 -26.10
C LEU A 26 -44.72 23.44 -26.80
N ILE A 27 -43.54 24.04 -26.68
CA ILE A 27 -43.23 25.34 -27.31
C ILE A 27 -43.19 25.20 -28.83
N GLY A 28 -42.53 24.16 -29.35
CA GLY A 28 -42.44 23.89 -30.78
C GLY A 28 -43.80 23.56 -31.39
N GLY A 29 -44.64 22.78 -30.69
CA GLY A 29 -46.00 22.49 -31.13
C GLY A 29 -46.89 23.73 -31.15
N TRP A 30 -46.73 24.62 -30.17
CA TRP A 30 -47.43 25.91 -30.15
C TRP A 30 -47.00 26.84 -31.29
N LEU A 31 -45.70 26.93 -31.56
CA LEU A 31 -45.15 27.77 -32.64
C LEU A 31 -45.48 27.25 -34.05
N THR A 32 -45.66 25.93 -34.20
CA THR A 32 -45.87 25.27 -35.49
C THR A 32 -47.35 25.02 -35.80
N SER A 33 -48.26 25.36 -34.88
CA SER A 33 -49.70 25.17 -35.03
C SER A 33 -50.32 26.22 -35.96
N ASP A 34 -50.73 25.80 -37.17
CA ASP A 34 -51.50 26.60 -38.13
C ASP A 34 -53.04 26.52 -37.85
N GLY A 35 -53.46 26.43 -36.58
CA GLY A 35 -54.87 26.25 -36.20
C GLY A 35 -55.29 24.78 -35.96
N PRO A 36 -56.56 24.39 -36.16
CA PRO A 36 -57.09 23.07 -35.75
C PRO A 36 -56.65 21.87 -36.61
N ASN A 37 -55.90 22.10 -37.69
CA ASN A 37 -55.47 21.05 -38.61
C ASN A 37 -54.11 20.47 -38.16
N PHE A 38 -54.12 19.21 -37.77
CA PHE A 38 -52.91 18.46 -37.40
C PHE A 38 -52.09 18.11 -38.66
N ASP A 39 -50.83 18.55 -38.72
CA ASP A 39 -49.88 18.19 -39.78
C ASP A 39 -48.90 17.11 -39.26
N PRO A 40 -49.04 15.84 -39.72
CA PRO A 40 -48.17 14.75 -39.29
C PRO A 40 -46.69 14.96 -39.64
N SER A 41 -46.37 15.65 -40.74
CA SER A 41 -44.99 15.86 -41.19
C SER A 41 -44.27 16.83 -40.26
N LYS A 42 -44.90 17.97 -39.96
CA LYS A 42 -44.34 18.96 -39.03
C LYS A 42 -44.16 18.40 -37.62
N THR A 43 -45.10 17.57 -37.18
CA THR A 43 -45.03 16.91 -35.86
C THR A 43 -43.90 15.89 -35.80
N TYR A 44 -43.66 15.14 -36.87
CA TYR A 44 -42.56 14.19 -36.98
C TYR A 44 -41.20 14.89 -36.95
N ASP A 45 -41.03 15.99 -37.69
CA ASP A 45 -39.78 16.76 -37.69
C ASP A 45 -39.51 17.37 -36.31
N LEU A 46 -40.53 17.93 -35.65
CA LEU A 46 -40.40 18.45 -34.28
C LEU A 46 -40.00 17.36 -33.28
N LEU A 47 -40.57 16.15 -33.39
CA LEU A 47 -40.19 15.02 -32.54
C LEU A 47 -38.74 14.59 -32.79
N LYS A 48 -38.32 14.52 -34.04
CA LYS A 48 -36.95 14.18 -34.44
C LYS A 48 -35.95 15.19 -33.90
N ASP A 49 -36.25 16.49 -34.02
CA ASP A 49 -35.39 17.56 -33.53
C ASP A 49 -35.32 17.56 -32.00
N ALA A 50 -36.46 17.37 -31.32
CA ALA A 50 -36.53 17.24 -29.88
C ALA A 50 -35.64 16.08 -29.38
N LEU A 51 -35.75 14.90 -30.00
CA LEU A 51 -34.95 13.72 -29.64
C LEU A 51 -33.47 13.91 -29.97
N THR A 52 -33.13 14.52 -31.11
CA THR A 52 -31.75 14.77 -31.52
C THR A 52 -31.08 15.77 -30.60
N LEU A 53 -31.77 16.86 -30.25
CA LEU A 53 -31.28 17.87 -29.31
C LEU A 53 -31.12 17.26 -27.92
N THR A 54 -32.11 16.49 -27.47
CA THR A 54 -32.04 15.79 -26.17
C THR A 54 -30.85 14.83 -26.14
N ALA A 55 -30.63 14.03 -27.19
CA ALA A 55 -29.49 13.11 -27.27
C ALA A 55 -28.15 13.86 -27.30
N ALA A 56 -28.06 14.96 -28.06
CA ALA A 56 -26.86 15.79 -28.17
C ALA A 56 -26.45 16.42 -26.82
N PHE A 57 -27.42 16.75 -25.95
CA PHE A 57 -27.13 17.23 -24.59
C PHE A 57 -26.94 16.10 -23.58
N LEU A 58 -27.73 15.03 -23.68
CA LEU A 58 -27.70 13.93 -22.71
C LEU A 58 -26.43 13.10 -22.82
N ALA A 59 -25.94 12.83 -24.03
CA ALA A 59 -24.77 11.98 -24.24
C ALA A 59 -23.48 12.55 -23.60
N PRO A 60 -23.10 13.83 -23.77
CA PRO A 60 -21.96 14.42 -23.08
C PRO A 60 -22.10 14.42 -21.55
N VAL A 61 -23.30 14.70 -21.03
CA VAL A 61 -23.55 14.71 -19.58
C VAL A 61 -23.47 13.30 -18.99
N ALA A 62 -24.05 12.30 -19.65
CA ALA A 62 -23.94 10.91 -19.26
C ALA A 62 -22.47 10.45 -19.29
N ALA A 63 -21.74 10.78 -20.36
CA ALA A 63 -20.31 10.49 -20.47
C ALA A 63 -19.49 11.14 -19.34
N PHE A 64 -19.78 12.40 -18.99
CA PHE A 64 -19.10 13.08 -17.89
C PHE A 64 -19.38 12.44 -16.52
N VAL A 65 -20.64 12.07 -16.25
CA VAL A 65 -21.03 11.40 -15.00
C VAL A 65 -20.36 10.02 -14.90
N LEU A 66 -20.39 9.24 -15.97
CA LEU A 66 -19.73 7.93 -16.05
C LEU A 66 -18.22 8.06 -15.85
N PHE A 67 -17.58 9.00 -16.55
CA PHE A 67 -16.14 9.21 -16.45
C PHE A 67 -15.71 9.69 -15.06
N SER A 68 -16.49 10.56 -14.42
CA SER A 68 -16.22 11.03 -13.07
C SER A 68 -16.30 9.89 -12.05
N ASP A 69 -17.28 9.00 -12.18
CA ASP A 69 -17.43 7.85 -11.30
C ASP A 69 -16.33 6.80 -11.56
N TRP A 70 -16.08 6.49 -12.82
CA TRP A 70 -14.99 5.62 -13.27
C TRP A 70 -13.63 6.06 -12.73
N ARG A 71 -13.33 7.36 -12.77
CA ARG A 71 -12.08 7.92 -12.24
C ARG A 71 -11.94 7.70 -10.74
N ILE A 72 -13.02 7.86 -9.97
CA ILE A 72 -13.01 7.62 -8.52
C ILE A 72 -12.77 6.13 -8.24
N GLN A 73 -13.49 5.24 -8.94
CA GLN A 73 -13.30 3.80 -8.79
C GLN A 73 -11.87 3.38 -9.14
N HIS A 74 -11.32 3.85 -10.25
CA HIS A 74 -9.94 3.57 -10.65
C HIS A 74 -8.92 4.08 -9.63
N ARG A 75 -9.14 5.27 -9.06
CA ARG A 75 -8.28 5.80 -8.00
C ARG A 75 -8.31 4.91 -6.76
N ASN A 76 -9.50 4.50 -6.32
CA ASN A 76 -9.66 3.64 -5.15
C ASN A 76 -8.98 2.28 -5.35
N LEU A 77 -9.19 1.64 -6.51
CA LEU A 77 -8.53 0.38 -6.86
C LEU A 77 -7.01 0.52 -6.93
N SER A 78 -6.51 1.65 -7.45
CA SER A 78 -5.07 1.93 -7.48
C SER A 78 -4.50 2.10 -6.09
N ASN A 79 -5.18 2.85 -5.21
CA ASN A 79 -4.77 3.02 -3.82
C ASN A 79 -4.76 1.69 -3.06
N GLU A 80 -5.81 0.88 -3.20
CA GLU A 80 -5.91 -0.44 -2.57
C GLU A 80 -4.76 -1.34 -3.01
N LYS A 81 -4.52 -1.44 -4.33
CA LYS A 81 -3.43 -2.25 -4.88
C LYS A 81 -2.07 -1.79 -4.36
N GLN A 82 -1.85 -0.47 -4.31
CA GLN A 82 -0.61 0.10 -3.79
C GLN A 82 -0.42 -0.23 -2.31
N ALA A 83 -1.43 0.02 -1.48
CA ALA A 83 -1.38 -0.27 -0.05
C ALA A 83 -1.13 -1.76 0.23
N LEU A 84 -1.79 -2.65 -0.54
CA LEU A 84 -1.62 -4.08 -0.43
C LEU A 84 -0.19 -4.52 -0.78
N ASN A 85 0.38 -3.98 -1.87
CA ASN A 85 1.75 -4.28 -2.28
C ASN A 85 2.76 -3.84 -1.22
N LEU A 86 2.60 -2.62 -0.68
CA LEU A 86 3.46 -2.09 0.39
C LEU A 86 3.38 -2.96 1.65
N TYR A 87 2.16 -3.32 2.08
CA TYR A 87 1.97 -4.19 3.23
C TYR A 87 2.62 -5.57 3.04
N HIS A 88 2.42 -6.21 1.88
CA HIS A 88 3.04 -7.50 1.59
C HIS A 88 4.57 -7.45 1.56
N ALA A 89 5.15 -6.32 1.13
CA ALA A 89 6.59 -6.13 1.18
C ALA A 89 7.10 -6.15 2.63
N LEU A 90 6.42 -5.47 3.57
CA LEU A 90 6.79 -5.52 4.98
C LEU A 90 6.57 -6.90 5.62
N GLU A 91 5.50 -7.62 5.25
CA GLU A 91 5.29 -8.98 5.75
C GLU A 91 6.35 -9.96 5.28
N SER A 92 6.71 -9.89 3.99
CA SER A 92 7.80 -10.67 3.41
C SER A 92 9.11 -10.39 4.13
N LEU A 93 9.41 -9.12 4.37
CA LEU A 93 10.59 -8.68 5.09
C LEU A 93 10.61 -9.22 6.53
N ASN A 94 9.52 -9.07 7.29
CA ASN A 94 9.39 -9.62 8.64
C ASN A 94 9.64 -11.13 8.67
N PHE A 95 9.08 -11.86 7.71
CA PHE A 95 9.28 -13.30 7.58
C PHE A 95 10.76 -13.64 7.33
N ASN A 96 11.44 -12.89 6.46
CA ASN A 96 12.85 -13.11 6.16
C ASN A 96 13.75 -12.88 7.40
N PHE A 97 13.49 -11.83 8.19
CA PHE A 97 14.19 -11.63 9.45
C PHE A 97 13.95 -12.77 10.45
N LEU A 98 12.70 -13.22 10.56
CA LEU A 98 12.34 -14.34 11.44
C LEU A 98 13.06 -15.63 11.04
N MET A 99 13.16 -15.91 9.73
CA MET A 99 13.86 -17.09 9.23
C MET A 99 15.35 -17.09 9.60
N VAL A 100 16.01 -15.94 9.54
CA VAL A 100 17.41 -15.83 9.99
C VAL A 100 17.52 -15.99 11.50
N ALA A 101 16.63 -15.36 12.28
CA ALA A 101 16.63 -15.51 13.75
C ALA A 101 16.45 -16.97 14.19
N ILE A 102 15.54 -17.70 13.53
CA ILE A 102 15.34 -19.14 13.74
C ILE A 102 16.59 -19.92 13.35
N THR A 103 17.22 -19.60 12.22
CA THR A 103 18.44 -20.27 11.76
C THR A 103 19.58 -20.11 12.77
N LEU A 104 19.77 -18.90 13.30
CA LEU A 104 20.77 -18.59 14.33
C LEU A 104 20.57 -19.40 15.60
N GLN A 105 19.32 -19.62 16.03
CA GLN A 105 19.03 -20.39 17.26
C GLN A 105 19.11 -21.91 17.05
N THR A 106 18.57 -22.41 15.94
CA THR A 106 18.36 -23.85 15.74
C THR A 106 19.59 -24.60 15.27
N LYS A 107 20.51 -23.92 14.56
CA LYS A 107 21.70 -24.57 13.97
C LYS A 107 22.95 -24.48 14.86
N ARG A 108 22.83 -24.66 16.18
CA ARG A 108 23.98 -24.66 17.11
C ARG A 108 24.61 -26.06 17.25
N PRO A 109 25.96 -26.21 17.28
CA PRO A 109 26.97 -25.19 16.96
C PRO A 109 26.93 -24.81 15.47
N ARG A 110 27.12 -23.53 15.17
CA ARG A 110 26.99 -23.00 13.81
C ARG A 110 28.30 -23.20 13.05
N SER A 111 28.19 -23.67 11.81
CA SER A 111 29.33 -23.81 10.90
C SER A 111 29.51 -22.56 10.04
N LYS A 112 30.63 -22.43 9.32
CA LYS A 112 30.88 -21.31 8.41
C LYS A 112 29.85 -21.28 7.27
N GLU A 113 29.42 -22.44 6.78
CA GLU A 113 28.39 -22.56 5.73
C GLU A 113 27.03 -22.00 6.18
N VAL A 114 26.69 -22.13 7.47
CA VAL A 114 25.47 -21.52 8.03
C VAL A 114 25.55 -20.00 7.95
N TYR A 115 26.71 -19.42 8.23
CA TYR A 115 26.90 -17.97 8.11
C TYR A 115 26.92 -17.48 6.67
N GLU A 116 27.44 -18.26 5.72
CA GLU A 116 27.32 -17.94 4.30
C GLU A 116 25.86 -17.91 3.83
N GLU A 117 25.02 -18.83 4.32
CA GLU A 117 23.57 -18.83 4.08
C GLU A 117 22.92 -17.58 4.68
N ILE A 118 23.24 -17.25 5.93
CA ILE A 118 22.72 -16.05 6.62
C ILE A 118 23.16 -14.77 5.91
N ASP A 119 24.40 -14.69 5.44
CA ASP A 119 24.92 -13.52 4.72
C ASP A 119 24.19 -13.33 3.39
N LYS A 120 23.90 -14.42 2.67
CA LYS A 120 23.08 -14.37 1.46
C LYS A 120 21.66 -13.88 1.76
N GLN A 121 21.02 -14.42 2.80
CA GLN A 121 19.68 -13.99 3.22
C GLN A 121 19.67 -12.51 3.63
N THR A 122 20.70 -12.05 4.36
CA THR A 122 20.87 -10.66 4.77
C THR A 122 21.07 -9.74 3.57
N ALA A 123 21.82 -10.16 2.56
CA ALA A 123 21.98 -9.41 1.31
C ALA A 123 20.66 -9.27 0.53
N ASP A 124 19.82 -10.30 0.53
CA ASP A 124 18.50 -10.25 -0.12
C ASP A 124 17.52 -9.39 0.67
N ILE A 125 17.52 -9.49 2.01
CA ILE A 125 16.82 -8.55 2.91
C ILE A 125 17.23 -7.10 2.59
N ASN A 126 18.53 -6.82 2.45
CA ASN A 126 19.01 -5.47 2.10
C ASN A 126 18.42 -4.93 0.79
N LYS A 127 18.30 -5.78 -0.24
CA LYS A 127 17.68 -5.36 -1.51
C LYS A 127 16.20 -5.06 -1.34
N GLU A 128 15.49 -5.88 -0.57
CA GLU A 128 14.06 -5.70 -0.28
C GLU A 128 13.81 -4.40 0.50
N ILE A 129 14.68 -4.09 1.47
CA ILE A 129 14.66 -2.82 2.21
C ILE A 129 14.80 -1.63 1.28
N GLN A 130 15.80 -1.65 0.39
CA GLN A 130 16.02 -0.54 -0.54
C GLN A 130 14.80 -0.32 -1.45
N LYS A 131 14.21 -1.41 -1.93
CA LYS A 131 12.97 -1.36 -2.71
C LYS A 131 11.83 -0.73 -1.91
N ILE A 132 11.63 -1.18 -0.67
CA ILE A 132 10.60 -0.66 0.24
C ILE A 132 10.79 0.84 0.48
N ILE A 133 12.01 1.31 0.76
CA ILE A 133 12.29 2.73 0.98
C ILE A 133 11.95 3.57 -0.27
N ILE A 134 12.31 3.10 -1.47
CA ILE A 134 12.02 3.79 -2.73
C ILE A 134 10.51 3.83 -3.00
N GLU A 135 9.82 2.69 -2.86
CA GLU A 135 8.37 2.60 -3.03
C GLU A 135 7.62 3.47 -2.01
N SER A 136 8.12 3.52 -0.78
CA SER A 136 7.64 4.43 0.24
C SER A 136 7.78 5.87 -0.25
N ASN A 137 8.98 6.33 -0.59
CA ASN A 137 9.22 7.74 -0.95
C ASN A 137 8.43 8.23 -2.19
N THR A 138 7.98 7.32 -3.05
CA THR A 138 7.23 7.65 -4.27
C THR A 138 5.71 7.54 -4.11
N SER A 139 5.23 6.99 -3.00
CA SER A 139 3.80 6.73 -2.78
C SER A 139 3.07 7.94 -2.21
N HIS A 140 2.17 8.57 -2.97
CA HIS A 140 1.41 9.75 -2.54
C HIS A 140 -0.06 9.61 -2.93
N SER A 141 -0.98 10.02 -2.06
CA SER A 141 -2.42 10.05 -2.37
C SER A 141 -3.13 11.15 -1.59
N ASP A 142 -4.10 11.83 -2.21
CA ASP A 142 -5.02 12.75 -1.49
C ASP A 142 -6.11 12.03 -0.70
N ASP A 143 -6.29 10.73 -0.90
CA ASP A 143 -7.27 9.95 -0.15
C ASP A 143 -6.90 9.87 1.33
N ARG A 144 -7.85 10.13 2.22
CA ARG A 144 -7.59 10.20 3.66
C ARG A 144 -7.14 8.86 4.23
N ASN A 145 -7.81 7.77 3.87
CA ASN A 145 -7.48 6.44 4.41
C ASN A 145 -6.10 6.02 3.91
N MET A 146 -5.79 6.30 2.65
CA MET A 146 -4.47 6.05 2.08
C MET A 146 -3.37 6.88 2.76
N LYS A 147 -3.62 8.15 3.10
CA LYS A 147 -2.67 8.99 3.85
C LYS A 147 -2.38 8.41 5.24
N GLU A 148 -3.44 8.06 5.98
CA GLU A 148 -3.30 7.47 7.31
C GLU A 148 -2.54 6.13 7.26
N PHE A 149 -2.78 5.31 6.23
CA PHE A 149 -2.01 4.08 5.99
C PHE A 149 -0.55 4.38 5.70
N LEU A 150 -0.27 5.28 4.76
CA LEU A 150 1.10 5.64 4.37
C LEU A 150 1.88 6.22 5.55
N GLU A 151 1.29 7.11 6.33
CA GLU A 151 1.91 7.67 7.54
C GLU A 151 2.31 6.57 8.54
N CYS A 152 1.39 5.63 8.81
CA CYS A 152 1.68 4.49 9.69
C CYS A 152 2.81 3.61 9.13
N TYR A 153 2.78 3.36 7.82
CA TYR A 153 3.78 2.59 7.09
C TYR A 153 5.18 3.24 7.16
N TYR A 154 5.27 4.56 6.94
CA TYR A 154 6.53 5.30 7.05
C TYR A 154 7.08 5.31 8.46
N ASN A 155 6.22 5.46 9.47
CA ASN A 155 6.65 5.46 10.86
C ASN A 155 7.23 4.10 11.27
N LEU A 156 6.56 3.00 10.88
CA LEU A 156 7.05 1.63 11.07
C LEU A 156 8.43 1.42 10.42
N ILE A 157 8.63 1.94 9.20
CA ILE A 157 9.94 1.85 8.51
C ILE A 157 10.99 2.72 9.19
N LYS A 158 10.63 3.93 9.63
CA LYS A 158 11.61 4.87 10.16
C LYS A 158 12.06 4.53 11.57
N GLN A 159 11.14 4.07 12.41
CA GLN A 159 11.41 3.81 13.82
C GLN A 159 11.82 2.35 14.01
N ASP A 160 10.86 1.44 13.88
CA ASP A 160 11.05 0.06 14.33
C ASP A 160 11.94 -0.72 13.37
N PHE A 161 11.81 -0.46 12.07
CA PHE A 161 12.53 -1.23 11.06
C PHE A 161 14.04 -0.98 11.09
N LEU A 162 14.46 0.30 11.16
CA LEU A 162 15.88 0.64 11.20
C LEU A 162 16.56 0.10 12.47
N GLU A 163 15.84 0.13 13.59
CA GLU A 163 16.30 -0.43 14.87
C GLU A 163 16.41 -1.96 14.81
N LEU A 164 15.40 -2.64 14.28
CA LEU A 164 15.43 -4.09 14.06
C LEU A 164 16.61 -4.48 13.17
N TYR A 165 16.80 -3.78 12.05
CA TYR A 165 17.89 -4.04 11.11
C TYR A 165 19.27 -3.85 11.75
N GLY A 166 19.45 -2.78 12.53
CA GLY A 166 20.69 -2.53 13.28
C GLY A 166 20.97 -3.64 14.30
N THR A 167 19.96 -3.99 15.10
CA THR A 167 20.02 -5.07 16.09
C THR A 167 20.41 -6.39 15.44
N PHE A 168 19.76 -6.71 14.32
CA PHE A 168 20.01 -7.92 13.55
C PHE A 168 21.46 -8.04 13.08
N GLY A 169 22.01 -6.96 12.49
CA GLY A 169 23.40 -6.94 12.07
C GLY A 169 24.37 -7.13 13.24
N MET A 170 24.11 -6.48 14.38
CA MET A 170 24.94 -6.63 15.58
C MET A 170 24.90 -8.06 16.14
N VAL A 171 23.71 -8.67 16.23
CA VAL A 171 23.55 -10.03 16.75
C VAL A 171 24.24 -11.05 15.85
N ILE A 172 24.08 -10.97 14.52
CA ILE A 172 24.78 -11.87 13.59
C ILE A 172 26.29 -11.74 13.75
N GLN A 173 26.81 -10.51 13.80
CA GLN A 173 28.25 -10.28 13.92
C GLN A 173 28.79 -10.78 15.26
N HIS A 174 28.06 -10.55 16.35
CA HIS A 174 28.43 -11.04 17.67
C HIS A 174 28.44 -12.57 17.70
N CYS A 175 27.44 -13.22 17.10
CA CYS A 175 27.41 -14.68 16.96
C CYS A 175 28.62 -15.22 16.19
N LYS A 176 29.02 -14.57 15.07
CA LYS A 176 30.23 -14.94 14.32
C LYS A 176 31.50 -14.83 15.16
N ILE A 177 31.64 -13.76 15.94
CA ILE A 177 32.80 -13.53 16.81
C ILE A 177 32.89 -14.60 17.90
N LEU A 178 31.75 -14.99 18.48
CA LEU A 178 31.72 -16.02 19.52
C LEU A 178 31.98 -17.43 18.99
N ASP A 179 31.47 -17.75 17.79
CA ASP A 179 31.62 -19.08 17.20
C ASP A 179 32.98 -19.29 16.51
N PHE A 180 33.59 -18.21 15.98
CA PHE A 180 34.87 -18.22 15.25
C PHE A 180 35.79 -17.08 15.72
N PRO A 181 36.21 -17.06 17.00
CA PRO A 181 37.02 -15.97 17.54
C PRO A 181 38.34 -15.80 16.79
N GLU A 182 38.94 -16.88 16.30
CA GLU A 182 40.20 -16.88 15.54
C GLU A 182 40.15 -16.08 14.22
N ASP A 183 38.96 -15.87 13.66
CA ASP A 183 38.78 -15.03 12.45
C ASP A 183 38.89 -13.53 12.78
N TYR A 184 38.95 -13.15 14.07
CA TYR A 184 39.01 -11.76 14.55
C TYR A 184 40.22 -11.48 15.47
N PRO A 185 41.46 -11.77 15.04
CA PRO A 185 42.65 -11.69 15.89
C PRO A 185 42.95 -10.28 16.39
N ASN A 186 42.51 -9.25 15.66
CA ASN A 186 42.68 -7.84 16.02
C ASN A 186 41.80 -7.39 17.20
N LEU A 187 40.83 -8.20 17.63
CA LEU A 187 39.97 -7.90 18.78
C LEU A 187 40.50 -8.48 20.09
N PHE A 188 41.53 -9.32 20.04
CA PHE A 188 42.17 -9.90 21.21
C PHE A 188 43.03 -8.87 21.95
N LEU A 189 43.01 -8.94 23.28
CA LEU A 189 43.99 -8.26 24.11
C LEU A 189 45.32 -9.04 24.11
N GLU A 190 46.42 -8.37 24.46
CA GLU A 190 47.74 -9.03 24.52
C GLU A 190 47.70 -10.23 25.48
N SER A 191 48.09 -11.40 24.96
CA SER A 191 48.12 -12.68 25.69
C SER A 191 46.74 -13.21 26.14
N GLU A 192 45.64 -12.70 25.59
CA GLU A 192 44.29 -13.21 25.85
C GLU A 192 44.06 -14.57 25.17
N THR A 193 43.52 -15.54 25.90
CA THR A 193 43.11 -16.83 25.31
C THR A 193 41.72 -16.72 24.66
N SER A 194 41.38 -17.65 23.75
CA SER A 194 40.05 -17.66 23.11
C SER A 194 38.89 -17.72 24.11
N ASP A 195 39.03 -18.50 25.19
CA ASP A 195 38.01 -18.60 26.23
C ASP A 195 37.85 -17.27 27.00
N GLN A 196 38.97 -16.61 27.32
CA GLN A 196 38.95 -15.30 27.98
C GLN A 196 38.31 -14.23 27.08
N PHE A 197 38.63 -14.27 25.80
CA PHE A 197 38.04 -13.41 24.77
C PHE A 197 36.54 -13.60 24.68
N ILE A 198 36.06 -14.85 24.55
CA ILE A 198 34.62 -15.18 24.47
C ILE A 198 33.87 -14.66 25.70
N GLU A 199 34.39 -14.91 26.91
CA GLU A 199 33.74 -14.45 28.14
C GLU A 199 33.76 -12.92 28.28
N ARG A 200 34.80 -12.24 27.76
CA ARG A 200 34.80 -10.78 27.68
C ARG A 200 33.75 -10.27 26.69
N GLN A 201 33.67 -10.83 25.49
CA GLN A 201 32.68 -10.44 24.48
C GLN A 201 31.25 -10.59 25.00
N LYS A 202 30.91 -11.74 25.63
CA LYS A 202 29.60 -11.94 26.25
C LYS A 202 29.25 -10.88 27.32
N ARG A 203 30.23 -10.40 28.08
CA ARG A 203 30.03 -9.36 29.10
C ARG A 203 29.91 -7.96 28.49
N GLU A 204 30.73 -7.63 27.51
CA GLU A 204 30.74 -6.32 26.84
C GLU A 204 29.47 -6.10 26.02
N PHE A 205 28.97 -7.15 25.38
CA PHE A 205 27.78 -7.13 24.51
C PHE A 205 26.57 -7.78 25.18
N LEU A 206 26.42 -7.56 26.48
CA LEU A 206 25.25 -8.04 27.23
C LEU A 206 23.97 -7.45 26.62
N GLY A 207 23.02 -8.30 26.24
CA GLY A 207 21.79 -7.88 25.53
C GLY A 207 21.95 -7.71 24.02
N VAL A 208 23.07 -8.12 23.42
CA VAL A 208 23.19 -8.31 21.97
C VAL A 208 23.21 -9.80 21.68
N ASP A 209 22.06 -10.43 21.88
CA ASP A 209 21.88 -11.86 21.71
C ASP A 209 20.64 -12.18 20.86
N GLU A 210 20.46 -13.46 20.54
CA GLU A 210 19.32 -13.87 19.75
C GLU A 210 17.99 -13.58 20.46
N LEU A 211 17.94 -13.62 21.80
CA LEU A 211 16.71 -13.35 22.54
C LEU A 211 16.24 -11.90 22.31
N THR A 212 17.16 -10.95 22.39
CA THR A 212 16.91 -9.54 22.13
C THR A 212 16.40 -9.32 20.70
N LEU A 213 16.99 -10.02 19.72
CA LEU A 213 16.49 -9.99 18.34
C LEU A 213 15.04 -10.49 18.23
N PHE A 214 14.67 -11.56 18.95
CA PHE A 214 13.29 -12.05 18.96
C PHE A 214 12.31 -11.07 19.61
N GLU A 215 12.74 -10.34 20.64
CA GLU A 215 11.92 -9.30 21.27
C GLU A 215 11.64 -8.16 20.29
N HIS A 216 12.67 -7.66 19.59
CA HIS A 216 12.50 -6.62 18.57
C HIS A 216 11.64 -7.11 17.39
N LEU A 217 11.77 -8.38 16.98
CA LEU A 217 10.89 -8.96 15.94
C LEU A 217 9.44 -9.02 16.38
N LYS A 218 9.18 -9.33 17.66
CA LYS A 218 7.84 -9.36 18.22
C LYS A 218 7.22 -7.97 18.29
N GLU A 219 8.00 -6.97 18.68
CA GLU A 219 7.58 -5.57 18.67
C GLU A 219 7.27 -5.11 17.24
N PHE A 220 8.18 -5.34 16.30
CA PHE A 220 7.96 -5.04 14.89
C PHE A 220 6.68 -5.69 14.35
N ARG A 221 6.44 -6.97 14.68
CA ARG A 221 5.21 -7.66 14.28
C ARG A 221 3.95 -7.00 14.86
N THR A 222 4.02 -6.57 16.11
CA THR A 222 2.90 -5.88 16.77
C THR A 222 2.57 -4.57 16.06
N ASN A 223 3.58 -3.80 15.67
CA ASN A 223 3.38 -2.54 14.96
C ASN A 223 2.96 -2.76 13.50
N LEU A 224 3.38 -3.87 12.87
CA LEU A 224 2.88 -4.31 11.57
C LEU A 224 1.37 -4.62 11.60
N ASP A 225 0.86 -5.19 12.68
CA ASP A 225 -0.58 -5.44 12.84
C ASP A 225 -1.39 -4.12 12.90
N VAL A 226 -0.80 -3.04 13.44
CA VAL A 226 -1.42 -1.69 13.39
C VAL A 226 -1.51 -1.18 11.95
N VAL A 227 -0.45 -1.39 11.14
CA VAL A 227 -0.47 -1.06 9.71
C VAL A 227 -1.53 -1.89 8.98
N HIS A 228 -1.69 -3.17 9.35
CA HIS A 228 -2.74 -4.03 8.80
C HIS A 228 -4.14 -3.48 9.10
N GLU A 229 -4.40 -2.98 10.31
CA GLU A 229 -5.68 -2.35 10.64
C GLU A 229 -5.98 -1.13 9.75
N LYS A 230 -4.96 -0.32 9.45
CA LYS A 230 -5.09 0.82 8.53
C LYS A 230 -5.33 0.37 7.09
N LEU A 231 -4.69 -0.71 6.64
CA LEU A 231 -4.92 -1.30 5.31
C LEU A 231 -6.38 -1.68 5.11
N GLN A 232 -7.04 -2.26 6.14
CA GLN A 232 -8.46 -2.62 6.04
C GLN A 232 -9.36 -1.40 5.77
N LYS A 233 -8.97 -0.21 6.21
CA LYS A 233 -9.72 1.04 5.95
C LYS A 233 -9.51 1.57 4.53
N VAL A 234 -8.42 1.21 3.86
CA VAL A 234 -8.16 1.58 2.45
C VAL A 234 -9.03 0.74 1.49
N LYS A 235 -9.39 -0.49 1.89
CA LYS A 235 -10.23 -1.42 1.11
C LYS A 235 -11.72 -1.07 1.10
N VAL A 236 -12.16 -0.10 1.92
CA VAL A 236 -13.56 0.32 2.12
C VAL A 236 -13.82 1.65 1.44
#